data_AF-A0A1I3MPK2-F1
#
_entry.id   AF-A0A1I3MPK2-F1
#
_cell.length_a   1.000
_cell.length_b   1.000
_cell.length_c   1.000
_cell.angle_alpha   90.00
_cell.angle_beta   90.00
_cell.angle_gamma   90.00
#
_symmetry.space_group_name_H-M   'P 1'
#
loop_
_entity.id
_entity.type
_entity.pdbx_description
1 polymer ?
#
loop_
_entity_poly.entity_id
_entity_poly.type
_entity_poly.pdbx_seq_one_letter_code
_entity_poly.pdbx_strand_id
1 'polypeptide(L)'
;MLQCVIFYSIRAKYGKICRKPYTCVIYCTFEQKRGPMSSDWSEIGDRMRRIRNQAGQTQHEFAETLGTSPRSYKAYEKGSREVPTSIVLRLCEISAVSPSWILLGQTDRPLSSTIEAVRDSLDAGIELLRTSADDRSSETWTNYLTLLVKLTLDHDHSISVEDAKEILKIGDNK
;
A
#
# COMPACT_ATOMS: atom_id res chain seq x y z
N MET A 1 4.91 33.59 22.63
CA MET A 1 5.90 32.64 23.18
C MET A 1 5.11 31.55 23.89
N LEU A 2 5.03 30.35 23.30
CA LEU A 2 4.88 29.00 23.91
C LEU A 2 3.82 28.85 25.04
N GLN A 3 2.92 27.87 25.10
CA GLN A 3 2.93 26.51 24.56
C GLN A 3 1.61 25.81 24.91
N CYS A 4 1.19 24.92 24.02
CA CYS A 4 0.39 23.71 24.20
C CYS A 4 0.07 23.27 25.63
N VAL A 5 -1.22 23.03 25.94
CA VAL A 5 -1.72 21.73 26.46
C VAL A 5 -3.24 21.64 26.21
N ILE A 6 -3.69 20.97 25.15
CA ILE A 6 -5.05 20.42 25.10
C ILE A 6 -4.90 18.89 25.11
N PHE A 7 -5.19 18.31 26.27
CA PHE A 7 -5.32 16.88 26.49
C PHE A 7 -6.51 16.34 25.69
N TYR A 8 -6.28 15.64 24.58
CA TYR A 8 -7.29 14.75 24.02
C TYR A 8 -7.04 13.32 24.51
N SER A 9 -7.91 12.87 25.41
CA SER A 9 -7.93 11.49 25.92
C SER A 9 -8.47 10.55 24.85
N ILE A 10 -7.59 9.90 24.09
CA ILE A 10 -7.97 8.71 23.31
C ILE A 10 -7.98 7.52 24.28
N ARG A 11 -9.18 7.06 24.62
CA ARG A 11 -9.40 5.91 25.51
C ARG A 11 -9.16 4.61 24.72
N ALA A 12 -7.92 4.12 24.72
CA ALA A 12 -7.58 2.80 24.19
C ALA A 12 -8.28 1.69 25.00
N LYS A 13 -8.83 0.69 24.30
CA LYS A 13 -9.66 -0.41 24.85
C LYS A 13 -8.91 -1.38 25.77
N TYR A 14 -7.62 -1.17 26.02
CA TYR A 14 -6.83 -1.89 27.04
C TYR A 14 -5.98 -0.88 27.81
N GLY A 15 -6.32 -0.68 29.08
CA GLY A 15 -5.83 0.44 29.89
C GLY A 15 -4.36 0.35 30.27
N LYS A 16 -3.48 0.97 29.48
CA LYS A 16 -2.21 1.55 29.96
C LYS A 16 -1.94 2.88 29.26
N ILE A 17 -1.90 3.96 30.04
CA ILE A 17 -1.57 5.31 29.58
C ILE A 17 -0.07 5.35 29.28
N CYS A 18 0.31 5.51 28.01
CA CYS A 18 1.71 5.59 27.60
C CYS A 18 2.21 7.05 27.75
N ARG A 19 3.09 7.32 28.72
CA ARG A 19 3.67 8.65 29.00
C ARG A 19 5.06 8.83 28.37
N LYS A 20 5.18 8.82 27.04
CA LYS A 20 6.46 9.15 26.37
C LYS A 20 6.24 10.14 25.22
N PRO A 21 7.25 10.99 24.92
CA PRO A 21 7.12 12.11 23.99
C PRO A 21 6.75 11.68 22.56
N TYR A 22 6.19 12.64 21.84
CA TYR A 22 5.53 12.66 20.52
C TYR A 22 6.19 11.86 19.38
N THR A 23 7.40 11.36 19.54
CA THR A 23 8.07 10.48 18.56
C THR A 23 7.47 9.07 18.51
N CYS A 24 6.73 8.63 19.54
CA CYS A 24 6.12 7.29 19.58
C CYS A 24 4.77 7.20 18.84
N VAL A 25 4.05 8.32 18.63
CA VAL A 25 2.70 8.30 18.04
C VAL A 25 2.74 7.95 16.55
N ILE A 26 3.78 8.38 15.84
CA ILE A 26 3.92 8.13 14.40
C ILE A 26 4.17 6.64 14.10
N TYR A 27 4.83 5.91 15.00
CA TYR A 27 5.04 4.46 14.83
C TYR A 27 3.80 3.61 15.20
N CYS A 28 2.77 4.20 15.80
CA CYS A 28 1.66 3.44 16.39
C CYS A 28 0.43 3.31 15.48
N THR A 29 0.29 4.13 14.43
CA THR A 29 -0.92 4.10 13.57
C THR A 29 -0.83 3.15 12.38
N PHE A 30 0.30 2.46 12.16
CA PHE A 30 0.42 1.50 11.07
C PHE A 30 1.14 0.22 11.50
N GLU A 31 0.55 -0.49 12.47
CA GLU A 31 0.85 -1.91 12.69
C GLU A 31 0.29 -2.74 11.52
N GLN A 32 0.99 -2.72 10.38
CA GLN A 32 0.99 -3.90 9.51
C GLN A 32 1.37 -5.08 10.42
N LYS A 33 0.50 -6.09 10.51
CA LYS A 33 0.78 -7.38 11.17
C LYS A 33 1.98 -8.04 10.48
N ARG A 34 3.19 -7.57 10.79
CA ARG A 34 4.43 -8.21 10.38
C ARG A 34 4.65 -9.34 11.37
N GLY A 35 4.47 -10.57 10.90
CA GLY A 35 5.07 -11.72 11.57
C GLY A 35 6.59 -11.50 11.73
N PRO A 36 7.27 -12.26 12.59
CA PRO A 36 8.72 -12.18 12.69
C PRO A 36 9.32 -12.34 11.28
N MET A 37 10.30 -11.52 10.91
CA MET A 37 11.08 -11.73 9.67
C MET A 37 11.78 -13.09 9.79
N SER A 38 11.13 -14.15 9.31
CA SER A 38 11.73 -15.46 9.20
C SER A 38 12.71 -15.41 8.02
N SER A 39 13.92 -15.92 8.22
CA SER A 39 14.92 -16.13 7.17
C SER A 39 14.54 -17.26 6.21
N ASP A 40 13.28 -17.70 6.24
CA ASP A 40 12.77 -18.85 5.51
C ASP A 40 12.24 -18.40 4.15
N TRP A 41 13.03 -18.64 3.12
CA TRP A 41 12.64 -18.41 1.72
C TRP A 41 11.55 -19.37 1.23
N SER A 42 11.07 -20.26 2.09
CA SER A 42 10.05 -21.28 1.79
C SER A 42 8.74 -20.66 1.30
N GLU A 43 8.30 -19.56 1.93
CA GLU A 43 7.08 -18.88 1.52
C GLU A 43 7.17 -18.28 0.12
N ILE A 44 8.33 -17.71 -0.24
CA ILE A 44 8.60 -17.19 -1.59
C ILE A 44 8.62 -18.36 -2.59
N GLY A 45 9.29 -19.46 -2.22
CA GLY A 45 9.31 -20.68 -3.02
C GLY A 45 7.92 -21.26 -3.29
N ASP A 46 7.03 -21.25 -2.31
CA ASP A 46 5.64 -21.70 -2.47
C ASP A 46 4.83 -20.77 -3.39
N ARG A 47 5.06 -19.45 -3.34
CA ARG A 47 4.44 -18.51 -4.30
C ARG A 47 4.96 -18.72 -5.72
N MET A 48 6.26 -18.96 -5.89
CA MET A 48 6.83 -19.33 -7.20
C MET A 48 6.24 -20.64 -7.73
N ARG A 49 6.02 -21.64 -6.87
CA ARG A 49 5.34 -22.89 -7.23
C ARG A 49 3.92 -22.64 -7.74
N ARG A 50 3.17 -21.73 -7.09
CA ARG A 50 1.81 -21.36 -7.51
C ARG A 50 1.79 -20.78 -8.92
N ILE A 51 2.68 -19.81 -9.20
CA ILE A 51 2.81 -19.20 -10.54
C ILE A 51 3.11 -20.27 -11.59
N ARG A 52 4.09 -21.14 -11.31
CA ARG A 52 4.46 -22.23 -12.22
C ARG A 52 3.30 -23.20 -12.49
N ASN A 53 2.56 -23.58 -11.45
CA ASN A 53 1.43 -24.48 -11.58
C ASN A 53 0.27 -23.84 -12.37
N GLN A 54 0.04 -22.53 -12.20
CA GLN A 54 -0.94 -21.79 -13.02
C GLN A 54 -0.54 -21.75 -14.49
N ALA A 55 0.76 -21.68 -14.80
CA ALA A 55 1.28 -21.79 -16.16
C ALA A 55 1.26 -23.23 -16.71
N GLY A 56 0.96 -24.24 -15.89
CA GLY A 56 0.96 -25.65 -16.30
C GLY A 56 2.35 -26.22 -16.63
N GLN A 57 3.43 -25.56 -16.18
CA GLN A 57 4.81 -25.91 -16.54
C GLN A 57 5.48 -26.80 -15.49
N THR A 58 6.36 -27.68 -15.95
CA THR A 58 7.29 -28.42 -15.10
C THR A 58 8.36 -27.51 -14.51
N GLN A 59 9.06 -27.95 -13.45
CA GLN A 59 10.17 -27.17 -12.87
C GLN A 59 11.29 -26.90 -13.88
N HIS A 60 11.48 -27.77 -14.86
CA HIS A 60 12.50 -27.62 -15.89
C HIS A 60 12.12 -26.53 -16.89
N GLU A 61 10.94 -26.66 -17.51
CA GLU A 61 10.41 -25.69 -18.48
C GLU A 61 10.28 -24.29 -17.89
N PHE A 62 9.86 -24.21 -16.62
CA PHE A 62 9.73 -22.94 -15.92
C PHE A 62 11.10 -22.31 -15.62
N ALA A 63 12.12 -23.11 -15.31
CA ALA A 63 13.48 -22.61 -15.15
C ALA A 63 14.03 -22.03 -16.45
N GLU A 64 13.79 -22.70 -17.58
CA GLU A 64 14.14 -22.19 -18.92
C GLU A 64 13.41 -20.89 -19.25
N THR A 65 12.12 -20.81 -18.94
CA THR A 65 11.30 -19.60 -19.13
C THR A 65 11.86 -18.41 -18.33
N LEU A 66 12.36 -18.68 -17.11
CA LEU A 66 13.01 -17.69 -16.24
C LEU A 66 14.48 -17.42 -16.60
N GLY A 67 15.07 -18.13 -17.57
CA GLY A 67 16.47 -18.00 -17.93
C GLY A 67 17.43 -18.46 -16.83
N THR A 68 17.06 -19.47 -16.04
CA THR A 68 17.89 -20.01 -14.94
C THR A 68 18.06 -21.52 -15.04
N SER A 69 19.03 -22.07 -14.31
CA SER A 69 19.24 -23.52 -14.30
C SER A 69 18.11 -24.24 -13.54
N PRO A 70 17.67 -25.43 -13.98
CA PRO A 70 16.66 -26.23 -13.26
C PRO A 70 17.06 -26.54 -11.80
N ARG A 71 18.38 -26.71 -11.55
CA ARG A 71 18.92 -26.89 -10.20
C ARG A 71 18.73 -25.65 -9.33
N SER A 72 19.02 -24.47 -9.88
CA SER A 72 18.80 -23.20 -9.20
C SER A 72 17.33 -23.00 -8.88
N TYR A 73 16.45 -23.18 -9.87
CA TYR A 73 15.01 -23.03 -9.68
C TYR A 73 14.46 -23.97 -8.61
N LYS A 74 14.87 -25.24 -8.63
CA LYS A 74 14.49 -26.21 -7.59
C LYS A 74 14.92 -25.77 -6.18
N ALA A 75 16.09 -25.14 -6.05
CA ALA A 75 16.57 -24.62 -4.77
C ALA A 75 15.75 -23.41 -4.29
N TYR A 76 15.35 -22.53 -5.22
CA TYR A 76 14.45 -21.40 -4.96
C TYR A 76 13.07 -21.88 -4.51
N GLU A 77 12.45 -22.79 -5.26
CA GLU A 77 11.11 -23.31 -4.95
C GLU A 77 11.07 -24.09 -3.62
N LYS A 78 12.20 -24.66 -3.20
CA LYS A 78 12.35 -25.31 -1.88
C LYS A 78 12.59 -24.31 -0.73
N GLY A 79 12.94 -23.06 -1.03
CA GLY A 79 13.35 -22.08 -0.02
C GLY A 79 14.74 -22.33 0.56
N SER A 80 15.51 -23.24 -0.04
CA SER A 80 16.88 -23.56 0.39
C SER A 80 17.93 -22.53 -0.06
N ARG A 81 17.54 -21.61 -0.95
CA ARG A 81 18.38 -20.56 -1.50
C ARG A 81 17.54 -19.31 -1.72
N GLU A 82 18.11 -18.16 -1.39
CA GLU A 82 17.53 -16.86 -1.69
C GLU A 82 17.32 -16.67 -3.19
N VAL A 83 16.18 -16.07 -3.56
CA VAL A 83 15.81 -15.81 -4.94
C VAL A 83 16.46 -14.51 -5.40
N PRO A 84 17.29 -14.51 -6.44
CA PRO A 84 17.87 -13.27 -6.98
C PRO A 84 16.78 -12.32 -7.46
N THR A 85 16.98 -11.01 -7.25
CA THR A 85 16.03 -9.97 -7.71
C THR A 85 15.76 -10.05 -9.21
N SER A 86 16.75 -10.46 -10.02
CA SER A 86 16.56 -10.66 -11.47
C SER A 86 15.49 -11.70 -11.80
N ILE A 87 15.40 -12.78 -11.01
CA ILE A 87 14.37 -13.81 -11.16
C ILE A 87 13.01 -13.28 -10.74
N VAL A 88 12.95 -12.47 -9.67
CA VAL A 88 11.70 -11.83 -9.21
C VAL A 88 11.15 -10.89 -10.29
N LEU A 89 12.00 -10.05 -10.89
CA LEU A 89 11.60 -9.18 -11.99
C LEU A 89 11.07 -9.97 -13.18
N ARG A 90 11.77 -11.06 -13.55
CA ARG A 90 11.33 -11.92 -14.65
C ARG A 90 9.99 -12.60 -14.37
N LEU A 91 9.74 -13.01 -13.12
CA LEU A 91 8.44 -13.53 -12.71
C LEU A 91 7.33 -12.49 -12.91
N CYS A 92 7.56 -11.25 -12.46
CA CYS A 92 6.58 -10.16 -12.62
C CYS A 92 6.22 -9.93 -14.09
N GLU A 93 7.21 -9.98 -15.00
CA GLU A 93 7.00 -9.83 -16.44
C GLU A 93 6.12 -10.95 -17.02
N ILE A 94 6.35 -12.22 -16.64
CA ILE A 94 5.65 -13.36 -17.25
C ILE A 94 4.30 -13.66 -16.62
N SER A 95 4.10 -13.31 -15.33
CA SER A 95 2.89 -13.67 -14.60
C SER A 95 1.97 -12.49 -14.28
N ALA A 96 2.36 -11.25 -14.62
CA ALA A 96 1.63 -10.03 -14.29
C ALA A 96 1.28 -9.91 -12.79
N VAL A 97 2.20 -10.36 -11.92
CA VAL A 97 2.05 -10.33 -10.46
C VAL A 97 2.94 -9.25 -9.87
N SER A 98 2.45 -8.56 -8.85
CA SER A 98 3.21 -7.53 -8.11
C SER A 98 4.42 -8.15 -7.36
N PRO A 99 5.60 -7.51 -7.39
CA PRO A 99 6.77 -7.94 -6.60
C PRO A 99 6.46 -8.05 -5.11
N SER A 100 5.60 -7.15 -4.59
CA SER A 100 5.17 -7.15 -3.18
C SER A 100 4.45 -8.44 -2.80
N TRP A 101 3.65 -9.00 -3.72
CA TRP A 101 3.01 -10.29 -3.49
C TRP A 101 4.02 -11.44 -3.48
N ILE A 102 4.97 -11.45 -4.41
CA ILE A 102 5.99 -12.51 -4.48
C ILE A 102 6.84 -12.52 -3.21
N LEU A 103 7.31 -11.34 -2.77
CA LEU A 103 8.23 -11.22 -1.65
C LEU A 103 7.53 -11.29 -0.29
N LEU A 104 6.42 -10.56 -0.12
CA LEU A 104 5.77 -10.36 1.18
C LEU A 104 4.47 -11.14 1.33
N GLY A 105 3.92 -11.70 0.25
CA GLY A 105 2.60 -12.33 0.25
C GLY A 105 1.46 -11.35 0.43
N GLN A 106 1.75 -10.05 0.36
CA GLN A 106 0.74 -9.00 0.40
C GLN A 106 0.07 -8.99 -0.96
N THR A 107 -1.20 -9.36 -1.01
CA THR A 107 -2.03 -9.09 -2.19
C THR A 107 -2.13 -7.58 -2.33
N ASP A 108 -2.04 -7.08 -3.57
CA ASP A 108 -2.53 -5.73 -3.85
C ASP A 108 -3.96 -5.64 -3.28
N ARG A 109 -4.31 -4.48 -2.71
CA ARG A 109 -5.60 -4.31 -2.05
C ARG A 109 -6.73 -4.79 -2.97
N PRO A 110 -7.75 -5.51 -2.44
CA PRO A 110 -8.89 -5.86 -3.26
C PRO A 110 -9.43 -4.62 -3.95
N LEU A 111 -9.73 -4.70 -5.25
CA LEU A 111 -10.25 -3.56 -6.03
C LEU A 111 -11.43 -2.88 -5.31
N SER A 112 -12.25 -3.65 -4.58
CA SER A 112 -13.34 -3.14 -3.74
C SER A 112 -12.87 -2.10 -2.71
N SER A 113 -11.75 -2.35 -2.03
CA SER A 113 -11.20 -1.44 -1.02
C SER A 113 -10.58 -0.18 -1.62
N THR A 114 -10.01 -0.26 -2.83
CA THR A 114 -9.56 0.92 -3.57
C THR A 114 -10.75 1.77 -4.02
N ILE A 115 -11.82 1.13 -4.52
CA ILE A 115 -13.06 1.81 -4.90
C ILE A 115 -13.69 2.50 -3.67
N GLU A 116 -13.69 1.85 -2.52
CA GLU A 116 -14.15 2.44 -1.25
C GLU A 116 -13.30 3.67 -0.86
N ALA A 117 -11.97 3.56 -0.89
CA ALA A 117 -11.10 4.70 -0.56
C ALA A 117 -11.28 5.89 -1.52
N VAL A 118 -11.45 5.63 -2.82
CA VAL A 118 -11.73 6.66 -3.82
C VAL A 118 -13.10 7.28 -3.58
N ARG A 119 -14.12 6.48 -3.27
CA ARG A 119 -15.46 6.98 -2.93
C ARG A 119 -15.39 7.91 -1.72
N ASP A 120 -14.76 7.48 -0.64
CA ASP A 120 -14.65 8.29 0.58
C ASP A 120 -13.93 9.63 0.32
N SER A 121 -12.89 9.60 -0.50
CA SER A 121 -12.13 10.80 -0.88
C SER A 121 -12.95 11.75 -1.77
N LEU A 122 -13.78 11.20 -2.67
CA LEU A 122 -14.70 11.97 -3.49
C LEU A 122 -15.84 12.57 -2.65
N ASP A 123 -16.41 11.80 -1.73
CA ASP A 123 -17.46 12.26 -0.81
C ASP A 123 -16.95 13.42 0.04
N ALA A 124 -15.70 13.33 0.54
CA ALA A 124 -15.03 14.43 1.22
C ALA A 124 -14.90 15.67 0.33
N GLY A 125 -14.49 15.51 -0.93
CA GLY A 125 -14.40 16.62 -1.89
C GLY A 125 -15.75 17.25 -2.22
N ILE A 126 -16.80 16.43 -2.38
CA ILE A 126 -18.16 16.89 -2.68
C ILE A 126 -18.78 17.61 -1.48
N GLU A 127 -18.51 17.17 -0.26
CA GLU A 127 -18.98 17.87 0.94
C GLU A 127 -18.39 19.28 1.03
N LEU A 128 -17.12 19.44 0.63
CA LEU A 128 -16.49 20.75 0.53
C LEU A 128 -17.15 21.61 -0.53
N LEU A 129 -17.44 21.05 -1.71
CA LEU A 129 -18.19 21.75 -2.77
C LEU A 129 -19.54 22.29 -2.27
N ARG A 130 -20.26 21.50 -1.48
CA ARG A 130 -21.59 21.88 -0.97
C ARG A 130 -21.52 22.95 0.12
N THR A 131 -20.47 22.93 0.94
CA THR A 131 -20.32 23.83 2.10
C THR A 131 -19.61 25.13 1.75
N SER A 132 -18.78 25.12 0.71
CA SER A 132 -18.11 26.30 0.19
C SER A 132 -19.12 27.11 -0.63
N ALA A 133 -19.51 28.29 -0.16
CA ALA A 133 -20.30 29.27 -0.93
C ALA A 133 -19.45 29.92 -2.04
N ASP A 134 -18.78 29.08 -2.82
CA ASP A 134 -17.53 29.38 -3.51
C ASP A 134 -17.77 29.50 -5.00
N ASP A 135 -17.42 30.65 -5.58
CA ASP A 135 -17.66 30.99 -6.99
C ASP A 135 -16.63 30.38 -7.96
N ARG A 136 -15.67 29.61 -7.41
CA ARG A 136 -14.57 29.02 -8.16
C ARG A 136 -15.09 28.28 -9.40
N SER A 137 -14.42 28.54 -10.53
CA SER A 137 -14.73 27.93 -11.83
C SER A 137 -14.80 26.39 -11.73
N SER A 138 -15.70 25.79 -12.52
CA SER A 138 -15.83 24.34 -12.67
C SER A 138 -14.49 23.65 -12.99
N GLU A 139 -13.55 24.35 -13.63
CA GLU A 139 -12.23 23.83 -13.97
C GLU A 139 -11.33 23.65 -12.73
N THR A 140 -11.37 24.59 -11.78
CA THR A 140 -10.60 24.53 -10.54
C THR A 140 -11.02 23.33 -9.70
N TRP A 141 -12.32 23.10 -9.59
CA TRP A 141 -12.87 21.94 -8.87
C TRP A 141 -12.57 20.62 -9.56
N THR A 142 -12.56 20.60 -10.89
CA THR A 142 -12.16 19.41 -11.66
C THR A 142 -10.70 19.05 -11.39
N ASN A 143 -9.81 20.04 -11.39
CA ASN A 143 -8.40 19.84 -11.09
C ASN A 143 -8.18 19.37 -9.65
N TYR A 144 -8.92 19.94 -8.70
CA TYR A 144 -8.88 19.55 -7.29
C TYR A 144 -9.36 18.11 -7.07
N LEU A 145 -10.55 17.74 -7.59
CA LEU A 145 -11.07 16.37 -7.47
C LEU A 145 -10.15 15.36 -8.17
N THR A 146 -9.60 15.72 -9.33
CA THR A 146 -8.61 14.90 -10.04
C THR A 146 -7.36 14.69 -9.19
N LEU A 147 -6.89 15.73 -8.49
CA LEU A 147 -5.76 15.65 -7.58
C LEU A 147 -6.06 14.73 -6.40
N LEU A 148 -7.25 14.86 -5.77
CA LEU A 148 -7.66 13.97 -4.69
C LEU A 148 -7.63 12.51 -5.13
N VAL A 149 -8.25 12.18 -6.27
CA VAL A 149 -8.26 10.81 -6.80
C VAL A 149 -6.84 10.30 -7.06
N LYS A 150 -5.97 11.11 -7.67
CA LYS A 150 -4.56 10.74 -7.89
C LYS A 150 -3.84 10.44 -6.58
N LEU A 151 -3.98 11.30 -5.58
CA LEU A 151 -3.36 11.11 -4.27
C LEU A 151 -3.90 9.87 -3.55
N THR A 152 -5.21 9.61 -3.62
CA THR A 152 -5.82 8.40 -3.05
C THR A 152 -5.26 7.14 -3.70
N LEU A 153 -5.06 7.15 -5.03
CA LEU A 153 -4.51 6.02 -5.77
C LEU A 153 -3.00 5.82 -5.49
N ASP A 154 -2.23 6.91 -5.34
CA ASP A 154 -0.78 6.83 -5.09
C ASP A 154 -0.44 6.44 -3.64
N HIS A 155 -1.20 6.93 -2.66
CA HIS A 155 -0.94 6.69 -1.24
C HIS A 155 -1.72 5.51 -0.65
N ASP A 156 -2.59 4.87 -1.43
CA ASP A 156 -3.43 3.74 -1.03
C ASP A 156 -4.19 3.98 0.30
N HIS A 157 -4.62 5.22 0.54
CA HIS A 157 -5.40 5.61 1.70
C HIS A 157 -6.45 6.65 1.34
N SER A 158 -7.61 6.57 2.00
CA SER A 158 -8.67 7.56 1.91
C SER A 158 -8.18 8.90 2.46
N ILE A 159 -8.43 9.99 1.75
CA ILE A 159 -8.09 11.32 2.23
C ILE A 159 -9.19 11.78 3.17
N SER A 160 -8.83 12.22 4.39
CA SER A 160 -9.82 12.75 5.33
C SER A 160 -10.38 14.09 4.83
N VAL A 161 -11.56 14.47 5.33
CA VAL A 161 -12.17 15.77 4.99
C VAL A 161 -11.26 16.93 5.44
N GLU A 162 -10.54 16.77 6.54
CA GLU A 162 -9.58 17.72 7.05
C GLU A 162 -8.38 17.89 6.12
N ASP A 163 -7.77 16.79 5.68
CA ASP A 163 -6.63 16.82 4.75
C ASP A 163 -7.04 17.40 3.39
N ALA A 164 -8.24 17.05 2.92
CA ALA A 164 -8.82 17.59 1.70
C ALA A 164 -8.94 19.14 1.79
N LYS A 165 -9.41 19.68 2.92
CA LYS A 165 -9.46 21.13 3.16
C LYS A 165 -8.08 21.78 3.11
N GLU A 166 -7.05 21.13 3.64
CA GLU A 166 -5.69 21.65 3.60
C GLU A 166 -5.13 21.68 2.19
N ILE A 167 -5.35 20.62 1.40
CA ILE A 167 -4.94 20.55 -0.01
C ILE A 167 -5.58 21.70 -0.81
N LEU A 168 -6.86 21.98 -0.59
CA LEU A 168 -7.57 23.06 -1.26
C LEU A 168 -6.92 24.43 -0.97
N LYS A 169 -6.55 24.68 0.28
CA LYS A 169 -5.89 25.94 0.70
C LYS A 169 -4.52 26.14 0.08
N ILE A 170 -3.78 25.06 -0.21
CA ILE A 170 -2.46 25.13 -0.84
C ILE A 170 -2.59 25.62 -2.30
N GLY A 171 -3.66 25.23 -2.99
CA GLY A 171 -3.95 25.68 -4.35
C GLY A 171 -4.27 27.17 -4.47
N ASP A 172 -4.83 27.77 -3.42
CA ASP A 172 -5.25 29.18 -3.39
C ASP A 172 -4.09 30.16 -3.15
N ASN A 173 -2.93 29.69 -2.70
CA ASN A 173 -1.75 30.51 -2.40
C ASN A 173 -0.83 30.72 -3.62
N LYS A 174 -1.31 30.45 -4.84
CA LYS A 174 -0.51 30.50 -6.06
C LYS A 174 -1.01 31.55 -7.04
#